data_AF-X1LXT7-F1
#
_entry.id   AF-X1LXT7-F1
#
_cell.length_a   1.000
_cell.length_b   1.000
_cell.length_c   1.000
_cell.angle_alpha   90.00
_cell.angle_beta   90.00
_cell.angle_gamma   90.00
#
_symmetry.space_group_name_H-M   'P 1'
#
loop_
_entity.id
_entity.type
_entity.pdbx_description
1 polymer ?
#
loop_
_entity_poly.entity_id
_entity_poly.type
_entity_poly.pdbx_seq_one_letter_code
_entity_poly.pdbx_strand_id
1 'polypeptide(L)'
;FVGKYEIQEETKRLLQKLLDSYKAGILIVAVQLQDVNPPKEVQDAFKDVASAKEDKSRYINQAQGYRNDLIPKARGEAVKITKEAEGYKIERIKKAEGDVAKFNSILTEYKKGEYITQARLYLETMEEIFPNMNKVIVDLEENQSLINLLPLGDTKILAAPSKEVTK
;
A
#
# COMPACT_ATOMS: atom_id res chain seq x y z
N PHE A 1 -4.19 -25.94 34.38
CA PHE A 1 -5.27 -25.78 35.37
C PHE A 1 -6.20 -27.00 35.50
N VAL A 2 -5.99 -28.09 34.73
CA VAL A 2 -6.86 -29.29 34.75
C VAL A 2 -6.84 -30.02 36.12
N GLY A 3 -5.72 -30.00 36.83
CA GLY A 3 -5.63 -30.68 38.14
C GLY A 3 -6.39 -30.02 39.31
N LYS A 4 -6.79 -28.74 39.22
CA LYS A 4 -7.50 -28.08 40.34
C LYS A 4 -8.88 -28.70 40.59
N TYR A 5 -9.57 -29.10 39.52
CA TYR A 5 -10.89 -29.73 39.60
C TYR A 5 -10.81 -31.16 40.14
N GLU A 6 -9.85 -31.96 39.66
CA GLU A 6 -9.65 -33.33 40.11
C GLU A 6 -9.34 -33.40 41.61
N ILE A 7 -8.47 -32.51 42.11
CA ILE A 7 -8.12 -32.45 43.54
C ILE A 7 -9.32 -32.01 44.39
N GLN A 8 -10.16 -31.07 43.91
CA GLN A 8 -11.37 -30.65 44.61
C GLN A 8 -12.37 -31.80 44.77
N GLU A 9 -12.59 -32.56 43.70
CA GLU A 9 -13.53 -33.67 43.71
C GLU A 9 -13.04 -34.84 44.58
N GLU A 10 -11.75 -35.14 44.52
CA GLU A 10 -11.15 -36.17 45.38
C GLU A 10 -11.24 -35.78 46.87
N THR A 11 -10.95 -34.51 47.19
CA THR A 11 -11.03 -33.98 48.55
C THR A 11 -12.47 -33.99 49.07
N LYS A 12 -13.44 -33.61 48.23
CA LYS A 12 -14.87 -33.68 48.54
C LYS A 12 -15.30 -35.10 48.90
N ARG A 13 -14.91 -36.09 48.08
CA ARG A 13 -15.25 -37.50 48.31
C ARG A 13 -14.65 -38.03 49.62
N LEU A 14 -13.38 -37.69 49.91
CA LEU A 14 -12.71 -38.09 51.15
C LEU A 14 -13.36 -37.46 52.39
N LEU A 15 -13.66 -36.16 52.34
CA LEU A 15 -14.32 -35.46 53.45
C LEU A 15 -15.73 -35.99 53.69
N GLN A 16 -16.51 -36.26 52.62
CA GLN A 16 -17.84 -36.84 52.78
C GLN A 16 -17.76 -38.22 53.45
N LYS A 17 -16.85 -39.08 53.01
CA LYS A 17 -16.63 -40.40 53.61
C LYS A 17 -16.23 -40.33 55.08
N LEU A 18 -15.43 -39.32 55.46
CA LEU A 18 -15.03 -39.09 56.85
C LEU A 18 -16.22 -38.62 57.71
N LEU A 19 -17.02 -37.67 57.24
CA LEU A 19 -18.20 -37.17 57.95
C LEU A 19 -19.30 -38.22 58.09
N ASP A 20 -19.48 -39.07 57.08
CA ASP A 20 -20.40 -40.21 57.12
C ASP A 20 -19.96 -41.24 58.17
N SER A 21 -18.64 -41.49 58.30
CA SER A 21 -18.08 -42.38 59.33
C SER A 21 -18.32 -41.86 60.75
N TYR A 22 -18.29 -40.54 60.94
CA TYR A 22 -18.61 -39.89 62.22
C TYR A 22 -20.12 -39.70 62.44
N LYS A 23 -20.98 -40.13 61.51
CA LYS A 23 -22.45 -39.95 61.55
C LYS A 23 -22.85 -38.49 61.81
N ALA A 24 -22.12 -37.54 61.22
CA ALA A 24 -22.31 -36.12 61.48
C ALA A 24 -23.60 -35.55 60.86
N GLY A 25 -24.23 -36.24 59.89
CA GLY A 25 -25.45 -35.79 59.23
C GLY A 25 -25.27 -34.59 58.29
N ILE A 26 -24.02 -34.27 57.92
CA ILE A 26 -23.66 -33.12 57.09
C ILE A 26 -23.34 -33.57 55.65
N LEU A 27 -23.95 -32.91 54.66
CA LEU A 27 -23.69 -33.14 53.24
C LEU A 27 -22.79 -32.04 52.67
N ILE A 28 -21.67 -32.43 52.07
CA ILE A 28 -20.75 -31.49 51.43
C ILE A 28 -21.19 -31.25 49.98
N VAL A 29 -21.59 -30.01 49.68
CA VAL A 29 -22.05 -29.61 48.34
C VAL A 29 -20.86 -29.38 47.40
N ALA A 30 -19.86 -28.61 47.85
CA ALA A 30 -18.68 -28.27 47.05
C ALA A 30 -17.45 -28.03 47.94
N VAL A 31 -16.27 -28.37 47.41
CA VAL A 31 -14.97 -28.04 48.02
C VAL A 31 -14.26 -27.07 47.09
N GLN A 32 -13.93 -25.89 47.59
CA GLN A 32 -13.17 -24.88 46.86
C GLN A 32 -11.76 -24.79 47.46
N LEU A 33 -10.76 -25.15 46.66
CA LEU A 33 -9.36 -24.87 46.97
C LEU A 33 -9.15 -23.36 46.95
N GLN A 34 -8.76 -22.81 48.11
CA GLN A 34 -8.25 -21.44 48.20
C GLN A 34 -6.98 -21.32 47.34
N ASP A 35 -6.81 -20.17 46.70
CA ASP A 35 -5.67 -19.94 45.83
C ASP A 35 -4.38 -19.94 46.64
N VAL A 36 -3.52 -20.91 46.37
CA VAL A 36 -2.20 -21.04 47.00
C VAL A 36 -1.22 -20.13 46.27
N ASN A 37 -0.81 -19.06 46.94
CA ASN A 37 0.28 -18.22 46.45
C ASN A 37 1.62 -18.86 46.84
N PRO A 38 2.64 -18.85 45.96
CA PRO A 38 3.97 -19.31 46.31
C PRO A 38 4.54 -18.53 47.51
N PRO A 39 5.39 -19.13 48.36
CA PRO A 39 6.05 -18.40 49.44
C PRO A 39 6.93 -17.28 48.87
N LYS A 40 7.05 -16.15 49.59
CA LYS A 40 7.73 -14.93 49.13
C LYS A 40 9.15 -15.19 48.61
N GLU A 41 9.84 -16.18 49.15
CA GLU A 41 11.21 -16.57 48.80
C GLU A 41 11.38 -17.08 47.36
N VAL A 42 10.33 -17.59 46.71
CA VAL A 42 10.41 -18.17 45.35
C VAL A 42 9.55 -17.44 44.31
N GLN A 43 8.75 -16.47 44.72
CA GLN A 43 7.84 -15.75 43.81
C GLN A 43 8.58 -15.11 42.64
N ASP A 44 9.76 -14.52 42.88
CA ASP A 44 10.56 -13.86 41.85
C ASP A 44 11.03 -14.86 40.78
N ALA A 45 11.56 -16.02 41.18
CA ALA A 45 11.99 -17.06 40.24
C ALA A 45 10.83 -17.62 39.40
N PHE A 46 9.64 -17.79 39.98
CA PHE A 46 8.45 -18.21 39.24
C PHE A 46 7.97 -17.13 38.25
N LYS A 47 8.02 -15.85 38.66
CA LYS A 47 7.68 -14.71 37.81
C LYS A 47 8.64 -14.60 36.64
N ASP A 48 9.93 -14.85 36.85
CA ASP A 48 10.95 -14.83 35.79
C ASP A 48 10.71 -15.91 34.74
N VAL A 49 10.40 -17.15 35.16
CA VAL A 49 10.08 -18.25 34.24
C VAL A 49 8.83 -17.96 33.43
N ALA A 50 7.79 -17.41 34.07
CA ALA A 50 6.57 -17.02 33.38
C ALA A 50 6.83 -15.91 32.35
N SER A 51 7.60 -14.89 32.74
CA SER A 51 7.96 -13.75 31.88
C SER A 51 8.80 -14.22 30.69
N ALA A 52 9.82 -15.04 30.91
CA ALA A 52 10.64 -15.61 29.84
C ALA A 52 9.84 -16.45 28.84
N LYS A 53 8.84 -17.20 29.33
CA LYS A 53 7.93 -17.98 28.47
C LYS A 53 7.02 -17.07 27.64
N GLU A 54 6.52 -16.00 28.23
CA GLU A 54 5.72 -14.99 27.53
C GLU A 54 6.56 -14.28 26.46
N ASP A 55 7.76 -13.81 26.81
CA ASP A 55 8.67 -13.15 25.88
C ASP A 55 9.04 -14.07 24.72
N LYS A 56 9.35 -15.34 24.99
CA LYS A 56 9.57 -16.35 23.93
C LYS A 56 8.37 -16.44 22.99
N SER A 57 7.16 -16.53 23.54
CA SER A 57 5.93 -16.57 22.73
C SER A 57 5.76 -15.30 21.91
N ARG A 58 6.01 -14.13 22.51
CA ARG A 58 5.96 -12.82 21.85
C ARG A 58 6.94 -12.76 20.67
N TYR A 59 8.19 -13.15 20.87
CA TYR A 59 9.20 -13.16 19.81
C TYR A 59 8.86 -14.12 18.68
N ILE A 60 8.35 -15.32 18.98
CA ILE A 60 7.92 -16.28 17.95
C ILE A 60 6.77 -15.69 17.13
N ASN A 61 5.77 -15.10 17.79
CA ASN A 61 4.63 -14.48 17.12
C ASN A 61 5.05 -13.29 16.25
N GLN A 62 5.96 -12.45 16.75
CA GLN A 62 6.51 -11.32 15.98
C GLN A 62 7.31 -11.79 14.76
N ALA A 63 8.17 -12.79 14.91
CA ALA A 63 8.95 -13.36 13.80
C ALA A 63 8.03 -14.00 12.75
N GLN A 64 6.98 -14.69 13.19
CA GLN A 64 5.98 -15.27 12.31
C GLN A 64 5.17 -14.19 11.59
N GLY A 65 4.76 -13.13 12.28
CA GLY A 65 4.13 -11.95 11.68
C GLY A 65 5.01 -11.31 10.63
N TYR A 66 6.26 -11.00 10.97
CA TYR A 66 7.24 -10.42 10.05
C TYR A 66 7.44 -11.28 8.79
N ARG A 67 7.56 -12.61 8.95
CA ARG A 67 7.67 -13.54 7.82
C ARG A 67 6.41 -13.55 6.96
N ASN A 68 5.24 -13.54 7.60
CA ASN A 68 3.94 -13.54 6.94
C ASN A 68 3.67 -12.22 6.21
N ASP A 69 4.34 -11.13 6.57
CA ASP A 69 4.23 -9.84 5.87
C ASP A 69 5.27 -9.73 4.75
N LEU A 70 6.54 -10.05 5.04
CA LEU A 70 7.66 -9.85 4.12
C LEU A 70 7.58 -10.76 2.88
N ILE A 71 7.30 -12.05 3.07
CA ILE A 71 7.30 -13.02 1.96
C ILE A 71 6.20 -12.70 0.94
N PRO A 72 4.93 -12.48 1.33
CA PRO A 72 3.88 -12.12 0.38
C PRO A 72 4.13 -10.79 -0.30
N LYS A 73 4.66 -9.78 0.42
CA LYS A 73 5.00 -8.49 -0.16
C LYS A 73 6.07 -8.62 -1.24
N ALA A 74 7.17 -9.30 -0.95
CA ALA A 74 8.25 -9.53 -1.93
C ALA A 74 7.76 -10.34 -3.15
N ARG A 75 6.92 -11.35 -2.95
CA ARG A 75 6.28 -12.10 -4.05
C ARG A 75 5.35 -11.21 -4.87
N GLY A 76 4.56 -10.36 -4.23
CA GLY A 76 3.67 -9.41 -4.88
C GLY A 76 4.44 -8.40 -5.73
N GLU A 77 5.54 -7.86 -5.22
CA GLU A 77 6.43 -6.96 -5.96
C GLU A 77 7.06 -7.66 -7.17
N ALA A 78 7.53 -8.91 -7.02
CA ALA A 78 8.07 -9.68 -8.15
C ALA A 78 7.03 -9.94 -9.25
N VAL A 79 5.80 -10.32 -8.87
CA VAL A 79 4.70 -10.52 -9.80
C VAL A 79 4.30 -9.18 -10.45
N LYS A 80 4.28 -8.08 -9.70
CA LYS A 80 4.00 -6.75 -10.24
C LYS A 80 5.00 -6.37 -11.33
N ILE A 81 6.29 -6.50 -11.07
CA ILE A 81 7.35 -6.17 -12.04
C ILE A 81 7.21 -6.99 -13.33
N THR A 82 6.98 -8.30 -13.21
CA THR A 82 6.80 -9.16 -14.38
C THR A 82 5.54 -8.80 -15.17
N LYS A 83 4.43 -8.48 -14.50
CA LYS A 83 3.19 -8.05 -15.15
C LYS A 83 3.28 -6.68 -15.80
N GLU A 84 3.99 -5.74 -15.18
CA GLU A 84 4.29 -4.44 -15.79
C GLU A 84 5.14 -4.60 -17.05
N ALA A 85 6.16 -5.46 -17.03
CA ALA A 85 6.98 -5.76 -18.19
C ALA A 85 6.19 -6.44 -19.32
N GLU A 86 5.33 -7.40 -18.99
CA GLU A 86 4.40 -8.04 -19.95
C GLU A 86 3.43 -7.01 -20.55
N GLY A 87 2.85 -6.15 -19.70
CA GLY A 87 1.96 -5.07 -20.12
C GLY A 87 2.64 -4.10 -21.07
N TYR A 88 3.85 -3.63 -20.72
CA TYR A 88 4.65 -2.74 -21.56
C TYR A 88 4.98 -3.37 -22.91
N LYS A 89 5.36 -4.66 -22.93
CA LYS A 89 5.60 -5.39 -24.18
C LYS A 89 4.36 -5.39 -25.07
N ILE A 90 3.20 -5.72 -24.51
CA ILE A 90 1.93 -5.77 -25.26
C ILE A 90 1.56 -4.37 -25.76
N GLU A 91 1.67 -3.34 -24.91
CA GLU A 91 1.42 -1.96 -25.27
C GLU A 91 2.29 -1.52 -26.45
N ARG A 92 3.60 -1.82 -26.41
CA ARG A 92 4.54 -1.47 -27.48
C ARG A 92 4.19 -2.15 -28.79
N ILE A 93 3.83 -3.44 -28.76
CA ILE A 93 3.41 -4.18 -29.95
C ILE A 93 2.10 -3.60 -30.51
N LYS A 94 1.10 -3.37 -29.65
CA LYS A 94 -0.21 -2.86 -30.06
C LYS A 94 -0.13 -1.44 -30.62
N LYS A 95 0.72 -0.60 -30.03
CA LYS A 95 1.01 0.74 -30.55
C LYS A 95 1.65 0.67 -31.94
N ALA A 96 2.65 -0.18 -32.12
CA ALA A 96 3.27 -0.39 -33.43
C ALA A 96 2.28 -0.93 -34.47
N GLU A 97 1.44 -1.90 -34.11
CA GLU A 97 0.37 -2.42 -34.98
C GLU A 97 -0.63 -1.32 -35.37
N GLY A 98 -1.03 -0.47 -34.40
CA GLY A 98 -1.91 0.66 -34.63
C GLY A 98 -1.29 1.73 -35.54
N ASP A 99 -0.02 2.04 -35.33
CA ASP A 99 0.72 3.00 -36.16
C ASP A 99 0.85 2.50 -37.61
N VAL A 100 1.14 1.21 -37.80
CA VAL A 100 1.17 0.58 -39.14
C VAL A 100 -0.21 0.59 -39.78
N ALA A 101 -1.27 0.26 -39.05
CA ALA A 101 -2.63 0.29 -39.57
C ALA A 101 -3.06 1.73 -39.98
N LYS A 102 -2.71 2.73 -39.17
CA LYS A 102 -2.92 4.15 -39.48
C LYS A 102 -2.17 4.55 -40.74
N PHE A 103 -0.88 4.20 -40.83
CA PHE A 103 -0.05 4.49 -42.00
C PHE A 103 -0.61 3.86 -43.28
N ASN A 104 -0.97 2.58 -43.24
CA ASN A 104 -1.55 1.88 -44.40
C ASN A 104 -2.87 2.51 -44.86
N SER A 105 -3.70 2.97 -43.92
CA SER A 105 -4.93 3.69 -44.23
C SER A 105 -4.64 5.01 -44.96
N ILE A 106 -3.69 5.81 -44.44
CA ILE A 106 -3.28 7.06 -45.07
C ILE A 106 -2.66 6.81 -46.44
N LEU A 107 -1.78 5.81 -46.58
CA LEU A 107 -1.15 5.46 -47.85
C LEU A 107 -2.18 5.06 -48.91
N THR A 108 -3.25 4.38 -48.51
CA THR A 108 -4.34 3.99 -49.41
C THR A 108 -5.08 5.21 -49.94
N GLU A 109 -5.39 6.19 -49.07
CA GLU A 109 -6.03 7.45 -49.49
C GLU A 109 -5.08 8.36 -50.29
N TYR A 110 -3.81 8.41 -49.91
CA TYR A 110 -2.77 9.12 -50.64
C TYR A 110 -2.65 8.66 -52.08
N LYS A 111 -2.68 7.33 -52.30
CA LYS A 111 -2.69 6.74 -53.66
C LYS A 111 -3.92 7.11 -54.48
N LYS A 112 -5.06 7.40 -53.84
CA LYS A 112 -6.28 7.86 -54.52
C LYS A 112 -6.25 9.36 -54.85
N GLY A 113 -5.60 10.16 -54.01
CA GLY A 113 -5.53 11.61 -54.17
C GLY A 113 -4.39 12.24 -53.38
N GLU A 114 -3.23 12.39 -54.03
CA GLU A 114 -1.98 12.87 -53.42
C GLU A 114 -2.10 14.31 -52.90
N TYR A 115 -2.54 15.24 -53.75
CA TYR A 115 -2.61 16.66 -53.41
C TYR A 115 -3.57 16.97 -52.24
N ILE A 116 -4.77 16.36 -52.26
CA ILE A 116 -5.80 16.59 -51.24
C ILE A 116 -5.38 16.02 -49.89
N THR A 117 -4.73 14.86 -49.89
CA THR A 117 -4.25 14.20 -48.66
C THR A 117 -3.11 14.99 -48.02
N GLN A 118 -2.16 15.51 -48.81
CA GLN A 118 -1.06 16.35 -48.29
C GLN A 118 -1.59 17.66 -47.70
N ALA A 119 -2.50 18.34 -48.41
CA ALA A 119 -3.09 19.60 -47.95
C ALA A 119 -3.87 19.39 -46.64
N ARG A 120 -4.66 18.31 -46.54
CA ARG A 120 -5.39 17.97 -45.31
C ARG A 120 -4.44 17.72 -44.14
N LEU A 121 -3.40 16.89 -44.33
CA LEU A 121 -2.45 16.56 -43.26
C LEU A 121 -1.73 17.81 -42.76
N TYR A 122 -1.36 18.73 -43.66
CA TYR A 122 -0.75 20.01 -43.31
C TYR A 122 -1.69 20.90 -42.48
N LEU A 123 -2.97 20.98 -42.87
CA LEU A 123 -3.95 21.77 -42.13
C LEU A 123 -4.24 21.16 -40.75
N GLU A 124 -4.37 19.83 -40.64
CA GLU A 124 -4.55 19.13 -39.36
C GLU A 124 -3.35 19.31 -38.42
N THR A 125 -2.11 19.20 -38.92
CA THR A 125 -0.92 19.42 -38.09
C THR A 125 -0.81 20.88 -37.65
N MET A 126 -1.10 21.82 -38.54
CA MET A 126 -1.11 23.24 -38.19
C MET A 126 -2.19 23.56 -37.15
N GLU A 127 -3.38 22.96 -37.24
CA GLU A 127 -4.44 23.10 -36.22
C GLU A 127 -4.01 22.55 -34.85
N GLU A 128 -3.23 21.46 -34.80
CA GLU A 128 -2.72 20.90 -33.54
C GLU A 128 -1.60 21.76 -32.92
N ILE A 129 -0.73 22.34 -33.75
CA ILE A 129 0.44 23.08 -33.28
C ILE A 129 0.08 24.53 -32.95
N PHE A 130 -0.81 25.18 -33.71
CA PHE A 130 -1.17 26.59 -33.56
C PHE A 130 -1.61 27.02 -32.14
N PRO A 131 -2.37 26.23 -31.37
CA PRO A 131 -2.76 26.56 -30.00
C PRO A 131 -1.58 26.63 -29.01
N ASN A 132 -0.51 25.87 -29.27
CA ASN A 132 0.63 25.73 -28.35
C ASN A 132 1.81 26.64 -28.69
N MET A 133 1.71 27.44 -29.75
CA MET A 133 2.79 28.30 -30.21
C MET A 133 2.56 29.77 -29.83
N ASN A 134 3.57 30.36 -29.17
CA ASN A 134 3.58 31.77 -28.82
C ASN A 134 3.71 32.61 -30.09
N LYS A 135 2.59 33.15 -30.56
CA LYS A 135 2.55 34.01 -31.73
C LYS A 135 3.08 35.40 -31.37
N VAL A 136 4.28 35.72 -31.84
CA VAL A 136 4.85 37.08 -31.76
C VAL A 136 4.66 37.74 -33.13
N ILE A 137 3.79 38.75 -33.19
CA ILE A 137 3.63 39.60 -34.38
C ILE A 137 4.54 40.82 -34.16
N VAL A 138 5.55 40.97 -35.01
CA VAL A 138 6.39 42.17 -35.02
C VAL A 138 5.85 43.07 -36.12
N ASP A 139 5.26 44.20 -35.72
CA ASP A 139 4.95 45.28 -36.64
C ASP A 139 6.24 46.05 -36.90
N LEU A 140 6.82 45.86 -38.08
CA LEU A 140 7.99 46.62 -38.53
C LEU A 140 7.49 47.83 -39.33
N GLU A 141 6.74 48.71 -38.68
CA GLU A 141 6.71 50.10 -39.15
C GLU A 141 8.04 50.73 -38.77
N GLU A 142 8.75 51.21 -39.80
CA GLU A 142 10.03 51.88 -39.67
C GLU A 142 9.94 52.95 -38.58
N ASN A 143 10.71 52.76 -37.50
CA ASN A 143 11.21 53.83 -36.62
C ASN A 143 10.56 54.06 -35.23
N GLN A 144 10.26 53.03 -34.42
CA GLN A 144 10.16 53.21 -32.96
C GLN A 144 10.79 52.07 -32.14
N SER A 145 11.78 52.45 -31.32
CA SER A 145 12.60 51.64 -30.42
C SER A 145 11.87 51.05 -29.21
N LEU A 146 10.68 50.48 -29.38
CA LEU A 146 10.00 49.74 -28.32
C LEU A 146 9.40 48.47 -28.92
N ILE A 147 10.11 47.36 -28.71
CA ILE A 147 9.58 46.02 -28.94
C ILE A 147 8.45 45.82 -27.90
N ASN A 148 7.23 46.23 -28.24
CA ASN A 148 6.03 45.91 -27.48
C ASN A 148 5.63 44.48 -27.82
N LEU A 149 6.18 43.51 -27.07
CA LEU A 149 5.68 42.15 -27.07
C LEU A 149 4.31 42.16 -26.39
N LEU A 150 3.23 42.11 -27.16
CA LEU A 150 1.90 41.77 -26.65
C LEU A 150 1.73 40.24 -26.75
N PRO A 151 1.94 39.47 -25.67
CA PRO A 151 1.54 38.07 -25.64
C PRO A 151 0.02 37.98 -25.56
N LEU A 152 -0.63 37.52 -26.61
CA LEU A 152 -2.02 37.09 -26.57
C LEU A 152 -2.05 35.63 -26.11
N GLY A 153 -1.96 35.42 -24.79
CA GLY A 153 -1.97 34.12 -24.11
C GLY A 153 -1.93 34.28 -22.58
N ASP A 154 -2.40 33.27 -21.85
CA ASP A 154 -2.70 33.31 -20.41
C ASP A 154 -1.66 34.06 -19.55
N THR A 155 -2.12 35.13 -18.92
CA THR A 155 -1.36 36.09 -18.08
C THR A 155 -0.87 35.53 -16.75
N LYS A 156 -0.69 34.21 -16.60
CA LYS A 156 -0.28 33.58 -15.33
C LYS A 156 1.23 33.39 -15.14
N ILE A 157 2.07 33.76 -16.12
CA ILE A 157 3.53 33.52 -16.05
C ILE A 157 4.33 34.78 -15.62
N LEU A 158 3.69 35.95 -15.44
CA LEU A 158 4.38 37.17 -14.97
C LEU A 158 4.53 37.29 -13.44
N ALA A 159 4.08 36.31 -12.66
CA ALA A 159 4.41 36.22 -11.25
C ALA A 159 5.75 35.48 -11.09
N ALA A 160 6.87 36.20 -11.26
CA ALA A 160 8.17 35.70 -10.85
C ALA A 160 8.17 35.43 -9.32
N PRO A 161 8.74 34.32 -8.84
CA PRO A 161 8.83 34.03 -7.42
C PRO A 161 9.86 34.94 -6.75
N SER A 162 9.39 35.84 -5.89
CA SER A 162 10.23 36.53 -4.91
C SER A 162 10.76 35.50 -3.90
N LYS A 163 11.95 34.95 -4.15
CA LYS A 163 12.78 34.38 -3.08
C LYS A 163 13.43 35.53 -2.34
N GLU A 164 12.86 35.86 -1.17
CA GLU A 164 13.63 36.47 -0.09
C GLU A 164 14.80 35.54 0.24
N VAL A 165 16.02 36.03 -0.01
CA VAL A 165 17.24 35.48 0.60
C VAL A 165 17.52 36.37 1.80
N THR A 166 17.03 35.93 2.96
CA THR A 166 17.38 36.52 4.26
C THR A 166 18.37 35.58 4.95
N LYS A 167 19.42 36.22 5.49
CA LYS A 167 20.53 35.69 6.29
C LYS A 167 20.24 34.47 7.16
#